data_AF-A0A1G4E2P4-F1
#
_entry.id   AF-A0A1G4E2P4-F1
#
_cell.length_a   1.000
_cell.length_b   1.000
_cell.length_c   1.000
_cell.angle_alpha   90.00
_cell.angle_beta   90.00
_cell.angle_gamma   90.00
#
_symmetry.space_group_name_H-M   'P 1'
#
loop_
_entity.id
_entity.type
_entity.pdbx_description
1 polymer ?
#
loop_
_entity_poly.entity_id
_entity_poly.type
_entity_poly.pdbx_seq_one_letter_code
_entity_poly.pdbx_strand_id
1 'polypeptide(L)'
;MAETELDNMALTFDEYDKLIEKFGKVKTFSSETVKLNDILQEAEITEDIKTKYLSAFKLLLKHIHDDGLFYRGNNQEACKYINYILYKEVQHEIKRSYDKDLIKIFHKFLEAYGKKRSMQNRCISNIYSIEDQTYNKINGLYEDVITIEQIHAVRNYLNLTLYQNLKHITKYKCVKLDYNQKKVHHIQEHTGEQIMHNRHYSKIYPYQKQNNRMNEETKEIVQMISIVKLLIIEQILSILQMISIEVAYTKKQKIPI
;
A
#
# COMPACT_ATOMS: atom_id res chain seq x y z
N MET A 1 22.41 -15.30 28.98
CA MET A 1 22.56 -15.55 27.53
C MET A 1 23.10 -14.28 26.93
N ALA A 2 24.16 -14.34 26.13
CA ALA A 2 24.63 -13.16 25.41
C ALA A 2 23.55 -12.77 24.38
N GLU A 3 23.06 -11.53 24.44
CA GLU A 3 22.15 -10.99 23.42
C GLU A 3 22.88 -10.98 22.07
N THR A 4 22.23 -11.48 21.02
CA THR A 4 22.80 -11.47 19.69
C THR A 4 22.63 -10.07 19.05
N GLU A 5 23.49 -9.69 18.10
CA GLU A 5 23.32 -8.44 17.34
C GLU A 5 21.93 -8.35 16.69
N LEU A 6 21.37 -9.51 16.31
CA LEU A 6 20.01 -9.65 15.80
C LEU A 6 18.96 -9.23 16.84
N ASP A 7 19.06 -9.70 18.09
CA ASP A 7 18.10 -9.33 19.16
C ASP A 7 18.16 -7.82 19.48
N ASN A 8 19.36 -7.25 19.42
CA ASN A 8 19.55 -5.83 19.65
C ASN A 8 18.95 -4.96 18.54
N MET A 9 18.89 -5.47 17.32
CA MET A 9 18.53 -4.68 16.14
C MET A 9 17.12 -4.96 15.62
N ALA A 10 16.60 -6.18 15.83
CA ALA A 10 15.27 -6.56 15.39
C ALA A 10 14.21 -5.78 16.15
N LEU A 11 13.21 -5.32 15.40
CA LEU A 11 11.95 -4.80 15.92
C LEU A 11 10.93 -5.94 15.92
N THR A 12 9.99 -5.88 16.85
CA THR A 12 8.78 -6.69 16.69
C THR A 12 8.03 -6.22 15.44
N PHE A 13 7.23 -7.11 14.87
CA PHE A 13 6.41 -6.80 13.71
C PHE A 13 5.54 -5.55 13.93
N ASP A 14 4.84 -5.51 15.07
CA ASP A 14 3.94 -4.40 15.43
C ASP A 14 4.68 -3.07 15.57
N GLU A 15 5.93 -3.08 16.01
CA GLU A 15 6.75 -1.87 16.10
C GLU A 15 7.23 -1.42 14.72
N TYR A 16 7.66 -2.36 13.88
CA TYR A 16 8.10 -2.08 12.53
C TYR A 16 6.99 -1.44 11.69
N ASP A 17 5.78 -2.03 11.68
CA ASP A 17 4.62 -1.51 10.98
C ASP A 17 4.24 -0.09 11.45
N LYS A 18 4.14 0.11 12.77
CA LYS A 18 3.86 1.44 13.36
C LYS A 18 4.89 2.48 12.95
N LEU A 19 6.17 2.11 12.86
CA LEU A 19 7.25 3.02 12.47
C LEU A 19 7.22 3.32 10.98
N ILE A 20 6.93 2.34 10.11
CA ILE A 20 6.68 2.58 8.68
C ILE A 20 5.52 3.56 8.52
N GLU A 21 4.40 3.32 9.18
CA GLU A 21 3.22 4.17 9.05
C GLU A 21 3.53 5.62 9.47
N LYS A 22 4.24 5.79 10.60
CA LYS A 22 4.59 7.12 11.10
C LYS A 22 5.60 7.83 10.21
N PHE A 23 6.71 7.19 9.86
CA PHE A 23 7.74 7.80 9.01
C PHE A 23 7.31 7.94 7.54
N GLY A 24 6.39 7.08 7.07
CA GLY A 24 5.80 7.10 5.73
C GLY A 24 4.79 8.23 5.53
N LYS A 25 4.12 8.68 6.60
CA LYS A 25 3.19 9.83 6.57
C LYS A 25 3.88 11.20 6.49
N VAL A 26 5.21 11.25 6.47
CA VAL A 26 5.97 12.51 6.54
C VAL A 26 6.05 13.19 5.17
N LYS A 27 5.39 14.35 5.08
CA LYS A 27 5.53 15.39 4.05
C LYS A 27 7.01 15.70 3.79
N THR A 28 7.35 16.21 2.61
CA THR A 28 8.71 16.69 2.29
C THR A 28 9.28 17.49 3.47
N PHE A 29 10.40 17.02 4.02
CA PHE A 29 11.05 17.67 5.15
C PHE A 29 11.44 19.11 4.75
N SER A 30 10.81 20.08 5.38
CA SER A 30 11.17 21.49 5.31
C SER A 30 11.09 22.05 6.72
N SER A 31 12.24 22.38 7.30
CA SER A 31 12.34 23.07 8.57
C SER A 31 13.05 24.39 8.34
N GLU A 32 12.39 25.50 8.69
CA GLU A 32 13.01 26.83 8.63
C GLU A 32 14.07 27.02 9.72
N THR A 33 13.98 26.23 10.81
CA THR A 33 14.82 26.37 12.01
C THR A 33 16.03 25.45 12.02
N VAL A 34 15.98 24.32 11.32
CA VAL A 34 17.07 23.34 11.28
C VAL A 34 17.37 22.96 9.84
N LYS A 35 18.41 23.58 9.27
CA LYS A 35 18.87 23.31 7.90
C LYS A 35 19.99 22.28 7.90
N LEU A 36 19.96 21.39 6.91
CA LEU A 36 20.95 20.34 6.74
C LEU A 36 22.38 20.89 6.64
N ASN A 37 22.60 21.92 5.82
CA ASN A 37 23.93 22.50 5.60
C ASN A 37 24.52 23.07 6.90
N ASP A 38 23.70 23.68 7.75
CA ASP A 38 24.15 24.24 9.03
C ASP A 38 24.63 23.13 9.97
N ILE A 39 23.98 21.96 9.96
CA ILE A 39 24.40 20.80 10.77
C ILE A 39 25.70 20.21 10.21
N LEU A 40 25.80 20.06 8.89
CA LEU A 40 26.99 19.52 8.24
C LEU A 40 28.22 20.40 8.50
N GLN A 41 28.04 21.72 8.49
CA GLN A 41 29.09 22.68 8.83
C GLN A 41 29.49 22.59 10.32
N GLU A 42 28.52 22.55 11.23
CA GLU A 42 28.77 22.40 12.68
C GLU A 42 29.47 21.07 13.02
N ALA A 43 29.18 20.00 12.27
CA ALA A 43 29.82 18.69 12.41
C ALA A 43 31.19 18.59 11.71
N GLU A 44 31.65 19.67 11.07
CA GLU A 44 32.91 19.73 10.30
C GLU A 44 33.00 18.63 9.22
N ILE A 45 31.87 18.33 8.56
CA ILE A 45 31.82 17.33 7.50
C ILE A 45 32.44 17.89 6.22
N THR A 46 33.43 17.19 5.67
CA THR A 46 34.09 17.61 4.43
C THR A 46 33.15 17.55 3.24
N GLU A 47 33.40 18.38 2.21
CA GLU A 47 32.55 18.42 1.02
C GLU A 47 32.53 17.08 0.26
N ASP A 48 33.63 16.32 0.29
CA ASP A 48 33.71 14.97 -0.29
C ASP A 48 32.75 13.99 0.41
N ILE A 49 32.78 13.93 1.74
CA ILE A 49 31.86 13.07 2.52
C ILE A 49 30.41 13.53 2.34
N LYS A 50 30.17 14.83 2.42
CA LYS A 50 28.85 15.42 2.20
C LYS A 50 28.29 15.03 0.83
N THR A 51 29.08 15.16 -0.23
CA THR A 51 28.64 14.82 -1.59
C THR A 51 28.35 13.33 -1.71
N LYS A 52 29.22 12.49 -1.16
CA LYS A 52 29.09 11.02 -1.21
C LYS A 52 27.88 10.49 -0.46
N TYR A 53 27.53 11.09 0.67
CA TYR A 53 26.49 10.58 1.59
C TYR A 53 25.31 11.54 1.78
N LEU A 54 25.09 12.46 0.83
CA LEU A 54 24.08 13.50 0.95
C LEU A 54 22.67 12.94 1.19
N SER A 55 22.29 11.87 0.48
CA SER A 55 20.99 11.24 0.63
C SER A 55 20.84 10.59 2.01
N ALA A 56 21.88 9.91 2.50
CA ALA A 56 21.92 9.36 3.86
C ALA A 56 21.76 10.45 4.94
N PHE A 57 22.43 11.60 4.81
CA PHE A 57 22.25 12.70 5.77
C PHE A 57 20.85 13.32 5.71
N LYS A 58 20.27 13.47 4.52
CA LYS A 58 18.87 13.91 4.35
C LYS A 58 17.91 12.93 5.01
N LEU A 59 18.14 11.63 4.81
CA LEU A 59 17.35 10.55 5.38
C LEU A 59 17.43 10.58 6.91
N LEU A 60 18.64 10.66 7.46
CA LEU A 60 18.88 10.76 8.90
C LEU A 60 18.15 11.96 9.50
N LEU A 61 18.35 13.16 8.92
CA LEU A 61 17.72 14.39 9.39
C LEU A 61 16.19 14.30 9.34
N LYS A 62 15.63 13.77 8.25
CA LYS A 62 14.18 13.60 8.09
C LYS A 62 13.60 12.80 9.26
N HIS A 63 14.23 11.68 9.61
CA HIS A 63 13.68 10.79 10.64
C HIS A 63 13.90 11.32 12.05
N ILE A 64 15.11 11.81 12.39
CA ILE A 64 15.38 12.31 13.74
C ILE A 64 14.65 13.60 14.07
N HIS A 65 14.22 14.36 13.06
CA HIS A 65 13.46 15.60 13.27
C HIS A 65 11.96 15.36 13.47
N ASP A 66 11.47 14.13 13.33
CA ASP A 66 10.07 13.80 13.62
C ASP A 66 9.80 13.89 15.14
N ASP A 67 9.43 15.10 15.58
CA ASP A 67 9.19 15.39 16.99
C ASP A 67 8.06 14.55 17.60
N GLY A 68 7.17 13.97 16.79
CA GLY A 68 6.10 13.09 17.28
C GLY A 68 6.66 11.80 17.87
N LEU A 69 7.67 11.20 17.23
CA LEU A 69 8.31 9.96 17.69
C LEU A 69 9.32 10.18 18.83
N PHE A 70 9.90 11.37 18.89
CA PHE A 70 10.92 11.75 19.86
C PHE A 70 10.42 12.74 20.92
N TYR A 71 9.10 12.89 21.09
CA TYR A 71 8.49 13.84 22.04
C TYR A 71 8.98 13.60 23.48
N ARG A 72 9.21 12.34 23.86
CA ARG A 72 9.71 11.93 25.19
C ARG A 72 11.24 11.80 25.24
N GLY A 73 11.96 12.32 24.24
CA GLY A 73 13.41 12.15 24.12
C GLY A 73 13.79 11.00 23.22
N ASN A 74 14.86 10.27 23.57
CA ASN A 74 15.39 9.19 22.76
C ASN A 74 14.42 7.99 22.70
N ASN A 75 14.14 7.50 21.51
CA ASN A 75 13.21 6.39 21.26
C ASN A 75 14.00 5.25 20.62
N GLN A 76 14.22 4.16 21.36
CA GLN A 76 15.15 3.11 20.95
C GLN A 76 14.65 2.39 19.69
N GLU A 77 13.36 2.05 19.63
CA GLU A 77 12.74 1.36 18.51
C GLU A 77 12.80 2.21 17.23
N ALA A 78 12.51 3.52 17.36
CA ALA A 78 12.66 4.45 16.25
C ALA A 78 14.13 4.53 15.77
N CYS A 79 15.09 4.55 16.69
CA CYS A 79 16.50 4.58 16.32
C CYS A 79 16.98 3.28 15.68
N LYS A 80 16.48 2.11 16.12
CA LYS A 80 16.71 0.83 15.41
C LYS A 80 16.19 0.94 13.97
N TYR A 81 14.96 1.38 13.77
CA TYR A 81 14.42 1.58 12.42
C TYR A 81 15.29 2.51 11.56
N ILE A 82 15.74 3.63 12.12
CA ILE A 82 16.62 4.59 11.42
C ILE A 82 17.95 3.92 11.04
N ASN A 83 18.56 3.14 11.95
CA ASN A 83 19.81 2.43 11.68
C ASN A 83 19.63 1.41 10.52
N TYR A 84 18.52 0.67 10.52
CA TYR A 84 18.16 -0.28 9.45
C TYR A 84 18.00 0.42 8.09
N ILE A 85 17.26 1.53 8.06
CA ILE A 85 17.02 2.29 6.83
C ILE A 85 18.29 3.00 6.33
N LEU A 86 19.15 3.48 7.23
CA LEU A 86 20.45 4.05 6.86
C LEU A 86 21.39 3.00 6.26
N TYR A 87 21.46 1.81 6.84
CA TYR A 87 22.23 0.71 6.28
C TYR A 87 21.76 0.44 4.84
N LYS A 88 20.44 0.31 4.66
CA LYS A 88 19.84 0.08 3.33
C LYS A 88 20.25 1.14 2.32
N GLU A 89 20.07 2.41 2.68
CA GLU A 89 20.42 3.55 1.84
C GLU A 89 21.91 3.51 1.47
N VAL A 90 22.80 3.32 2.44
CA VAL A 90 24.24 3.41 2.20
C VAL A 90 24.78 2.21 1.41
N GLN A 91 24.46 0.99 1.83
CA GLN A 91 25.02 -0.23 1.23
C GLN A 91 24.36 -0.60 -0.08
N HIS A 92 23.03 -0.40 -0.21
CA HIS A 92 22.31 -0.86 -1.38
C HIS A 92 22.03 0.24 -2.40
N GLU A 93 21.70 1.46 -1.95
CA GLU A 93 21.35 2.55 -2.87
C GLU A 93 22.59 3.39 -3.26
N ILE A 94 23.39 3.83 -2.29
CA ILE A 94 24.65 4.57 -2.51
C ILE A 94 25.80 3.61 -2.90
N LYS A 95 25.68 2.31 -2.60
CA LYS A 95 26.68 1.26 -2.87
C LYS A 95 28.03 1.52 -2.20
N ARG A 96 27.98 1.84 -0.90
CA ARG A 96 29.15 2.16 -0.07
C ARG A 96 29.10 1.42 1.26
N SER A 97 30.27 1.23 1.85
CA SER A 97 30.44 0.58 3.15
C SER A 97 29.71 1.34 4.27
N TYR A 98 28.90 0.61 5.05
CA TYR A 98 28.28 1.09 6.30
C TYR A 98 29.12 0.68 7.52
N ASP A 99 30.38 1.11 7.51
CA ASP A 99 31.37 0.73 8.51
C ASP A 99 31.45 1.69 9.70
N LYS A 100 32.26 1.30 10.68
CA LYS A 100 32.50 2.08 11.91
C LYS A 100 32.99 3.50 11.65
N ASP A 101 33.69 3.78 10.54
CA ASP A 101 34.17 5.13 10.26
C ASP A 101 33.04 6.02 9.75
N LEU A 102 32.15 5.49 8.90
CA LEU A 102 30.93 6.19 8.53
C LEU A 102 30.00 6.41 9.73
N ILE A 103 29.90 5.44 10.65
CA ILE A 103 29.11 5.60 11.88
C ILE A 103 29.61 6.78 12.73
N LYS A 104 30.93 6.93 12.91
CA LYS A 104 31.50 8.07 13.64
C LYS A 104 31.11 9.40 12.98
N ILE A 105 31.04 9.43 11.65
CA ILE A 105 30.60 10.61 10.90
C ILE A 105 29.11 10.89 11.18
N PHE A 106 28.25 9.87 11.22
CA PHE A 106 26.85 10.05 11.62
C PHE A 106 26.71 10.49 13.08
N HIS A 107 27.54 10.01 14.00
CA HIS A 107 27.53 10.49 15.40
C HIS A 107 27.85 11.99 15.48
N LYS A 108 28.90 12.46 14.79
CA LYS A 108 29.21 13.90 14.72
C LYS A 108 28.03 14.71 14.19
N PHE A 109 27.37 14.20 13.14
CA PHE A 109 26.17 14.83 12.60
C PHE A 109 25.04 14.92 13.63
N LEU A 110 24.77 13.84 14.38
CA LEU A 110 23.71 13.78 15.39
C LEU A 110 24.02 14.69 16.60
N GLU A 111 25.28 14.77 17.01
CA GLU A 111 25.72 15.71 18.06
C GLU A 111 25.52 17.16 17.62
N ALA A 112 25.92 17.51 16.40
CA ALA A 112 25.71 18.84 15.83
C ALA A 112 24.23 19.19 15.71
N TYR A 113 23.40 18.23 15.30
CA TYR A 113 21.94 18.37 15.30
C TYR A 113 21.43 18.67 16.72
N GLY A 114 21.87 17.89 17.71
CA GLY A 114 21.48 18.03 19.11
C GLY A 114 21.80 19.42 19.66
N LYS A 115 23.01 19.94 19.41
CA LYS A 115 23.41 21.31 19.79
C LYS A 115 22.44 22.36 19.24
N LYS A 116 22.01 22.24 17.97
CA LYS A 116 21.05 23.15 17.35
C LYS A 116 19.62 23.00 17.89
N ARG A 117 19.29 21.85 18.50
CA ARG A 117 17.95 21.50 19.00
C ARG A 117 17.89 21.40 20.52
N SER A 118 18.59 22.29 21.23
CA SER A 118 18.58 22.35 22.70
C SER A 118 19.13 21.08 23.36
N MET A 119 20.29 20.62 22.90
CA MET A 119 21.03 19.47 23.43
C MET A 119 20.27 18.14 23.38
N GLN A 120 19.43 17.97 22.35
CA GLN A 120 18.72 16.72 22.13
C GLN A 120 19.66 15.62 21.60
N ASN A 121 19.85 14.56 22.39
CA ASN A 121 20.73 13.44 22.05
C ASN A 121 19.94 12.29 21.40
N ARG A 122 19.31 12.56 20.24
CA ARG A 122 18.50 11.57 19.51
C ARG A 122 19.42 10.58 18.77
N CYS A 123 19.22 9.28 19.01
CA CYS A 123 19.84 8.15 18.32
C CYS A 123 21.37 8.07 18.32
N ILE A 124 22.12 8.97 18.99
CA ILE A 124 23.59 8.96 18.98
C ILE A 124 24.14 7.58 19.36
N SER A 125 23.68 6.99 20.46
CA SER A 125 24.11 5.67 20.91
C SER A 125 23.49 4.48 20.17
N ASN A 126 22.53 4.73 19.27
CA ASN A 126 21.71 3.71 18.63
C ASN A 126 21.94 3.58 17.12
N ILE A 127 22.76 4.46 16.54
CA ILE A 127 23.31 4.30 15.19
C ILE A 127 24.66 3.59 15.31
N TYR A 128 24.77 2.41 14.73
CA TYR A 128 25.97 1.57 14.81
C TYR A 128 26.09 0.69 13.58
N SER A 129 27.31 0.24 13.29
CA SER A 129 27.60 -0.61 12.13
C SER A 129 26.96 -1.97 12.35
N ILE A 130 26.34 -2.51 11.32
CA ILE A 130 25.61 -3.78 11.35
C ILE A 130 26.34 -4.73 10.41
N GLU A 131 26.49 -6.00 10.81
CA GLU A 131 26.99 -7.02 9.89
C GLU A 131 25.97 -7.31 8.77
N ASP A 132 26.45 -7.46 7.53
CA ASP A 132 25.61 -7.77 6.36
C ASP A 132 24.69 -8.98 6.60
N GLN A 133 25.18 -10.00 7.32
CA GLN A 133 24.39 -11.19 7.64
C GLN A 133 23.22 -10.88 8.58
N THR A 134 23.44 -10.02 9.58
CA THR A 134 22.38 -9.57 10.49
C THR A 134 21.36 -8.72 9.76
N TYR A 135 21.83 -7.76 8.94
CA TYR A 135 20.94 -6.96 8.11
C TYR A 135 20.08 -7.82 7.19
N ASN A 136 20.67 -8.79 6.50
CA ASN A 136 19.93 -9.66 5.57
C ASN A 136 18.83 -10.48 6.26
N LYS A 137 19.08 -10.97 7.49
CA LYS A 137 18.06 -11.65 8.28
C LYS A 137 16.90 -10.72 8.62
N ILE A 138 17.20 -9.51 9.09
CA ILE A 138 16.19 -8.50 9.45
C ILE A 138 15.40 -8.06 8.20
N ASN A 139 16.10 -7.81 7.10
CA ASN A 139 15.48 -7.40 5.84
C ASN A 139 14.53 -8.48 5.30
N GLY A 140 14.90 -9.76 5.39
CA GLY A 140 14.01 -10.86 5.03
C GLY A 140 12.72 -10.83 5.86
N LEU A 141 12.83 -10.66 7.18
CA LEU A 141 11.66 -10.56 8.05
C LEU A 141 10.75 -9.39 7.68
N TYR A 142 11.33 -8.24 7.31
CA TYR A 142 10.57 -7.02 6.99
C TYR A 142 10.00 -6.97 5.56
N GLU A 143 10.69 -7.52 4.55
CA GLU A 143 10.17 -7.56 3.18
C GLU A 143 8.96 -8.48 3.04
N ASP A 144 8.91 -9.57 3.82
CA ASP A 144 7.76 -10.47 3.90
C ASP A 144 6.52 -9.74 4.45
N VAL A 145 6.70 -8.78 5.36
CA VAL A 145 5.61 -7.93 5.89
C VAL A 145 5.03 -7.03 4.80
N ILE A 146 5.90 -6.33 4.08
CA ILE A 146 5.51 -5.40 3.02
C ILE A 146 4.71 -6.14 1.93
N THR A 147 5.10 -7.36 1.59
CA THR A 147 4.38 -8.18 0.61
C THR A 147 3.01 -8.61 1.12
N ILE A 148 2.86 -8.99 2.39
CA ILE A 148 1.55 -9.34 2.99
C ILE A 148 0.61 -8.13 3.02
N GLU A 149 1.10 -6.95 3.40
CA GLU A 149 0.31 -5.71 3.41
C GLU A 149 -0.15 -5.32 2.01
N GLN A 150 0.73 -5.41 1.01
CA GLN A 150 0.37 -5.17 -0.39
C GLN A 150 -0.72 -6.15 -0.86
N ILE A 151 -0.62 -7.43 -0.50
CA ILE A 151 -1.64 -8.44 -0.79
C ILE A 151 -2.98 -8.10 -0.10
N HIS A 152 -2.96 -7.65 1.15
CA HIS A 152 -4.16 -7.23 1.88
C HIS A 152 -4.80 -5.98 1.27
N ALA A 153 -4.02 -4.98 0.90
CA ALA A 153 -4.50 -3.78 0.22
C ALA A 153 -5.18 -4.12 -1.11
N VAL A 154 -4.55 -4.98 -1.93
CA VAL A 154 -5.13 -5.46 -3.20
C VAL A 154 -6.42 -6.24 -2.95
N ARG A 155 -6.46 -7.14 -1.95
CA ARG A 155 -7.67 -7.88 -1.59
C ARG A 155 -8.82 -6.96 -1.19
N ASN A 156 -8.56 -5.94 -0.38
CA ASN A 156 -9.57 -4.98 0.06
C ASN A 156 -10.11 -4.13 -1.09
N TYR A 157 -9.22 -3.68 -1.99
CA TYR A 157 -9.61 -2.96 -3.20
C TYR A 157 -10.51 -3.81 -4.12
N LEU A 158 -10.16 -5.08 -4.33
CA LEU A 158 -10.97 -6.02 -5.11
C LEU A 158 -12.35 -6.22 -4.48
N ASN A 159 -12.43 -6.41 -3.16
CA ASN A 159 -13.69 -6.58 -2.44
C ASN A 159 -14.62 -5.35 -2.59
N LEU A 160 -14.09 -4.14 -2.47
CA LEU A 160 -14.85 -2.90 -2.66
C LEU A 160 -15.38 -2.77 -4.09
N THR A 161 -14.53 -3.06 -5.07
CA THR A 161 -14.90 -2.98 -6.50
C THR A 161 -15.97 -4.03 -6.84
N LEU A 162 -15.82 -5.25 -6.35
CA LEU A 162 -16.79 -6.33 -6.53
C LEU A 162 -18.15 -5.97 -5.92
N TYR A 163 -18.14 -5.38 -4.72
CA TYR A 163 -19.35 -4.90 -4.05
C TYR A 163 -20.08 -3.81 -4.85
N GLN A 164 -19.35 -2.82 -5.39
CA GLN A 164 -19.94 -1.77 -6.22
C GLN A 164 -20.57 -2.34 -7.50
N ASN A 165 -19.87 -3.26 -8.17
CA ASN A 165 -20.37 -3.92 -9.38
C ASN A 165 -21.62 -4.77 -9.10
N LEU A 166 -21.64 -5.53 -7.99
CA LEU A 166 -22.82 -6.28 -7.55
C LEU A 166 -24.02 -5.37 -7.24
N LYS A 167 -23.76 -4.20 -6.62
CA LYS A 167 -24.79 -3.18 -6.34
C LYS A 167 -25.38 -2.60 -7.63
N HIS A 168 -24.55 -2.35 -8.64
CA HIS A 168 -25.01 -1.90 -9.96
C HIS A 168 -25.87 -2.97 -10.66
N ILE A 169 -25.45 -4.24 -10.63
CA ILE A 169 -26.20 -5.36 -11.22
C ILE A 169 -27.54 -5.56 -10.52
N THR A 170 -27.57 -5.50 -9.18
CA THR A 170 -28.82 -5.62 -8.41
C THR A 170 -29.76 -4.45 -8.67
N LYS A 171 -29.25 -3.21 -8.74
CA LYS A 171 -30.05 -2.04 -9.15
C LYS A 171 -30.63 -2.22 -10.55
N TYR A 172 -29.85 -2.72 -11.50
CA TYR A 172 -30.32 -3.02 -12.87
C TYR A 172 -31.38 -4.13 -12.90
N LYS A 173 -31.22 -5.18 -12.09
CA LYS A 173 -32.23 -6.25 -11.92
C LYS A 173 -33.54 -5.68 -11.37
N CYS A 174 -33.50 -4.82 -10.35
CA CYS A 174 -34.71 -4.24 -9.78
C CYS A 174 -35.47 -3.38 -10.81
N VAL A 175 -34.76 -2.53 -11.57
CA VAL A 175 -35.38 -1.69 -12.60
C VAL A 175 -35.99 -2.53 -13.74
N LYS A 176 -35.33 -3.61 -14.17
CA LYS A 176 -35.84 -4.48 -15.24
C LYS A 176 -37.03 -5.34 -14.77
N LEU A 177 -37.05 -5.77 -13.51
CA LEU A 177 -38.19 -6.49 -12.91
C LEU A 177 -39.42 -5.58 -12.74
N ASP A 178 -39.25 -4.34 -12.30
CA ASP A 178 -40.35 -3.35 -12.21
C ASP A 178 -40.94 -3.01 -13.59
N TYR A 179 -40.08 -2.85 -14.61
CA TYR A 179 -40.52 -2.63 -15.98
C TYR A 179 -41.33 -3.82 -16.52
N ASN A 180 -40.86 -5.05 -16.27
CA ASN A 180 -41.55 -6.25 -16.71
C ASN A 180 -42.86 -6.48 -15.95
N GLN A 181 -42.92 -6.20 -14.64
CA GLN A 181 -44.18 -6.27 -13.86
C GLN A 181 -45.22 -5.25 -14.36
N LYS A 182 -44.82 -4.00 -14.61
CA LYS A 182 -45.73 -2.98 -15.18
C LYS A 182 -46.23 -3.37 -16.57
N LYS A 183 -45.37 -3.97 -17.41
CA LYS A 183 -45.75 -4.47 -18.73
C LYS A 183 -46.71 -5.67 -18.66
N VAL A 184 -46.52 -6.57 -17.68
CA VAL A 184 -47.45 -7.69 -17.43
C VAL A 184 -48.81 -7.18 -16.94
N HIS A 185 -48.84 -6.21 -16.02
CA HIS A 185 -50.08 -5.58 -15.54
C HIS A 185 -50.87 -4.93 -16.69
N HIS A 186 -50.19 -4.17 -17.55
CA HIS A 186 -50.82 -3.50 -18.70
C HIS A 186 -51.36 -4.49 -19.75
N ILE A 187 -50.73 -5.66 -19.89
CA ILE A 187 -51.23 -6.75 -20.75
C ILE A 187 -52.42 -7.46 -20.09
N GLN A 188 -52.41 -7.63 -18.76
CA GLN A 188 -53.52 -8.24 -18.00
C GLN A 188 -54.77 -7.36 -17.98
N GLU A 189 -54.63 -6.04 -17.90
CA GLU A 189 -55.76 -5.09 -18.00
C GLU A 189 -56.42 -5.15 -19.38
N HIS A 190 -55.62 -5.11 -20.46
CA HIS A 190 -56.16 -5.23 -21.83
C HIS A 190 -56.75 -6.60 -22.16
N THR A 191 -56.24 -7.68 -21.56
CA THR A 191 -56.82 -9.03 -21.75
C THR A 191 -58.04 -9.26 -20.86
N GLY A 192 -58.10 -8.66 -19.67
CA GLY A 192 -59.28 -8.68 -18.80
C GLY A 192 -60.49 -7.98 -19.43
N GLU A 193 -60.28 -6.88 -20.14
CA GLU A 193 -61.33 -6.19 -20.92
C GLU A 193 -61.80 -7.02 -22.11
N GLN A 194 -60.90 -7.74 -22.80
CA GLN A 194 -61.28 -8.59 -23.93
C GLN A 194 -61.99 -9.89 -23.52
N ILE A 195 -61.68 -10.44 -22.33
CA ILE A 195 -62.29 -11.69 -21.83
C ILE A 195 -63.73 -11.47 -21.34
N MET A 196 -64.10 -10.26 -20.89
CA MET A 196 -65.50 -9.94 -20.59
C MET A 196 -66.40 -9.87 -21.83
N HIS A 197 -65.82 -9.83 -23.04
CA HIS A 197 -66.56 -9.82 -24.30
C HIS A 197 -66.66 -11.19 -25.00
N ASN A 198 -65.95 -12.21 -24.53
CA ASN A 198 -65.94 -13.54 -25.18
C ASN A 198 -65.95 -14.68 -24.15
N ARG A 199 -67.13 -14.96 -23.58
CA ARG A 199 -67.41 -16.25 -22.91
C ARG A 199 -67.86 -17.29 -23.93
N HIS A 200 -66.96 -17.73 -24.80
CA HIS A 200 -66.95 -19.07 -25.37
C HIS A 200 -65.60 -19.27 -26.06
N TYR A 201 -65.05 -20.49 -25.96
CA TYR A 201 -63.70 -20.90 -26.38
C TYR A 201 -62.58 -20.69 -25.35
N SER A 202 -62.54 -21.59 -24.37
CA SER A 202 -61.27 -22.11 -23.87
C SER A 202 -60.78 -23.19 -24.83
N LYS A 203 -59.51 -23.11 -25.27
CA LYS A 203 -58.59 -24.27 -25.34
C LYS A 203 -57.14 -23.86 -25.70
N ILE A 204 -56.27 -23.94 -24.70
CA ILE A 204 -54.89 -24.50 -24.75
C ILE A 204 -53.91 -23.89 -25.78
N TYR A 205 -53.75 -22.57 -25.83
CA TYR A 205 -52.65 -21.94 -26.59
C TYR A 205 -51.79 -20.83 -25.92
N PRO A 206 -51.91 -20.47 -24.61
CA PRO A 206 -50.95 -19.53 -23.99
C PRO A 206 -49.70 -20.18 -23.36
N TYR A 207 -49.76 -21.45 -22.93
CA TYR A 207 -48.71 -22.04 -22.06
C TYR A 207 -47.37 -22.33 -22.78
N GLN A 208 -47.38 -22.72 -24.06
CA GLN A 208 -46.13 -23.01 -24.79
C GLN A 208 -45.33 -21.72 -25.13
N LYS A 209 -46.01 -20.59 -25.34
CA LYS A 209 -45.36 -19.31 -25.65
C LYS A 209 -44.65 -18.72 -24.43
N GLN A 210 -45.16 -18.95 -23.22
CA GLN A 210 -44.52 -18.55 -21.96
C GLN A 210 -43.26 -19.39 -21.65
N ASN A 211 -43.30 -20.70 -21.92
CA ASN A 211 -42.14 -21.58 -21.66
C ASN A 211 -40.95 -21.27 -22.58
N ASN A 212 -41.20 -20.96 -23.85
CA ASN A 212 -40.13 -20.54 -24.78
C ASN A 212 -39.52 -19.18 -24.40
N ARG A 213 -40.33 -18.26 -23.85
CA ARG A 213 -39.88 -16.94 -23.43
C ARG A 213 -39.05 -16.99 -22.13
N MET A 214 -39.41 -17.86 -21.17
CA MET A 214 -38.54 -18.14 -20.00
C MET A 214 -37.19 -18.74 -20.41
N ASN A 215 -37.15 -19.59 -21.43
CA ASN A 215 -35.90 -20.17 -21.93
C ASN A 215 -35.00 -19.13 -22.62
N GLU A 216 -35.57 -18.14 -23.33
CA GLU A 216 -34.81 -17.00 -23.87
C GLU A 216 -34.29 -16.07 -22.78
N GLU A 217 -35.10 -15.74 -21.78
CA GLU A 217 -34.67 -14.91 -20.64
C GLU A 217 -33.55 -15.59 -19.83
N THR A 218 -33.61 -16.91 -19.67
CA THR A 218 -32.56 -17.69 -19.00
C THR A 218 -31.25 -17.68 -19.81
N LYS A 219 -31.33 -17.73 -21.16
CA LYS A 219 -30.16 -17.59 -22.04
C LYS A 219 -29.53 -16.21 -21.94
N GLU A 220 -30.33 -15.13 -21.92
CA GLU A 220 -29.83 -13.76 -21.73
C GLU A 220 -29.11 -13.59 -20.38
N ILE A 221 -29.65 -14.18 -19.30
CA ILE A 221 -29.03 -14.14 -17.98
C ILE A 221 -27.70 -14.88 -17.97
N VAL A 222 -27.64 -16.08 -18.54
CA VAL A 222 -26.39 -16.86 -18.64
C VAL A 222 -25.34 -16.10 -19.47
N GLN A 223 -25.76 -15.44 -20.56
CA GLN A 223 -24.87 -14.65 -21.39
C GLN A 223 -24.34 -13.40 -20.66
N MET A 224 -25.19 -12.71 -19.90
CA MET A 224 -24.75 -11.59 -19.03
C MET A 224 -23.79 -12.06 -17.93
N ILE A 225 -24.03 -13.21 -17.30
CA ILE A 225 -23.10 -13.76 -16.30
C ILE A 225 -21.73 -14.05 -16.92
N SER A 226 -21.70 -14.61 -18.12
CA SER A 226 -20.45 -14.87 -18.85
C SER A 226 -19.71 -13.58 -19.21
N ILE A 227 -20.42 -12.53 -19.65
CA ILE A 227 -19.83 -11.21 -19.92
C ILE A 227 -19.26 -10.60 -18.64
N VAL A 228 -19.97 -10.67 -17.51
CA VAL A 228 -19.48 -10.17 -16.23
C VAL A 228 -18.24 -10.92 -15.77
N LYS A 229 -18.20 -12.25 -15.94
CA LYS A 229 -17.00 -13.05 -15.65
C LYS A 229 -15.80 -12.62 -16.50
N LEU A 230 -16.00 -12.36 -17.80
CA LEU A 230 -14.94 -11.90 -18.70
C LEU A 230 -14.43 -10.51 -18.30
N LEU A 231 -15.32 -9.56 -17.98
CA LEU A 231 -14.93 -8.23 -17.53
C LEU A 231 -14.14 -8.25 -16.21
N ILE A 232 -14.51 -9.15 -15.29
CA ILE A 232 -13.76 -9.36 -14.05
C ILE A 232 -12.36 -9.91 -14.35
N ILE A 233 -12.24 -10.88 -15.27
CA ILE A 233 -10.95 -11.44 -15.68
C ILE A 233 -10.07 -10.38 -16.33
N GLU A 234 -10.61 -9.55 -17.23
CA GLU A 234 -9.87 -8.46 -17.87
C GLU A 234 -9.40 -7.39 -16.87
N GLN A 235 -10.25 -7.02 -15.90
CA GLN A 235 -9.84 -6.11 -14.82
C GLN A 235 -8.73 -6.71 -13.96
N ILE A 236 -8.82 -8.00 -13.59
CA ILE A 236 -7.78 -8.70 -12.84
C ILE A 236 -6.46 -8.72 -13.63
N LEU A 237 -6.51 -9.03 -14.93
CA LEU A 237 -5.33 -9.03 -15.80
C LEU A 237 -4.69 -7.64 -15.90
N SER A 238 -5.49 -6.58 -16.05
CA SER A 238 -4.99 -5.20 -16.08
C SER A 238 -4.32 -4.81 -14.76
N ILE A 239 -4.91 -5.18 -13.62
CA ILE A 239 -4.32 -4.94 -12.30
C ILE A 239 -3.01 -5.71 -12.12
N LEU A 240 -2.96 -6.98 -12.53
CA LEU A 240 -1.74 -7.80 -12.48
C LEU A 240 -0.64 -7.22 -13.38
N GLN A 241 -1.00 -6.66 -14.53
CA GLN A 241 -0.06 -5.95 -15.40
C GLN A 241 0.47 -4.68 -14.73
N MET A 242 -0.38 -3.85 -14.12
CA MET A 242 0.06 -2.66 -13.40
C MET A 242 1.00 -3.02 -12.24
N ILE A 243 0.65 -4.03 -11.42
CA ILE A 243 1.51 -4.51 -10.33
C ILE A 243 2.84 -5.02 -10.87
N SER A 244 2.83 -5.81 -11.95
CA SER A 244 4.07 -6.32 -12.57
C SER A 244 4.94 -5.19 -13.11
N ILE A 245 4.34 -4.13 -13.67
CA ILE A 245 5.05 -2.93 -14.13
C ILE A 245 5.65 -2.18 -12.95
N GLU A 246 4.90 -1.96 -11.87
CA GLU A 246 5.37 -1.27 -10.66
C GLU A 246 6.55 -2.03 -10.01
N VAL A 247 6.45 -3.36 -9.91
CA VAL A 247 7.50 -4.25 -9.40
C VAL A 247 8.72 -4.27 -10.33
N ALA A 248 8.51 -4.27 -11.63
CA ALA A 248 9.62 -4.20 -12.60
C ALA A 248 10.31 -2.83 -12.62
N TYR A 249 9.55 -1.76 -12.42
CA TYR A 249 10.05 -0.39 -12.39
C TYR A 249 10.88 -0.13 -11.12
N THR A 250 10.39 -0.58 -9.97
CA THR A 250 11.14 -0.56 -8.70
C THR A 250 12.38 -1.44 -8.74
N LYS A 251 12.39 -2.55 -9.49
CA LYS A 251 13.61 -3.34 -9.74
C LYS A 251 14.59 -2.67 -10.70
N LYS A 252 14.13 -1.94 -11.73
CA LYS A 252 14.99 -1.27 -12.71
C LYS A 252 15.63 0.02 -12.17
N GLN A 253 14.96 0.76 -11.30
CA GLN A 253 15.56 1.93 -10.65
C GLN A 253 16.68 1.59 -9.66
N LYS A 254 16.79 0.32 -9.24
CA LYS A 254 17.87 -0.22 -8.38
C LYS A 254 19.14 -0.65 -9.14
N ILE A 255 19.25 -0.36 -10.44
CA ILE A 255 20.48 -0.57 -11.20
C ILE A 255 20.97 0.78 -11.77
N PRO A 256 21.88 1.48 -11.08
CA PRO A 256 22.82 2.36 -11.74
C PRO A 256 24.18 1.68 -11.87
N ILE A 257 24.68 1.71 -13.11
CA ILE A 257 26.06 1.47 -13.56
C ILE A 257 27.03 2.32 -12.75
#